data_AF-A0A3A6MQ03-F1
#
_entry.id   AF-A0A3A6MQ03-F1
#
_cell.length_a   1.000
_cell.length_b   1.000
_cell.length_c   1.000
_cell.angle_alpha   90.00
_cell.angle_beta   90.00
_cell.angle_gamma   90.00
#
_symmetry.space_group_name_H-M   'P 1'
#
loop_
_entity.id
_entity.type
_entity.pdbx_description
1 polymer ?
#
loop_
_entity_poly.entity_id
_entity_poly.type
_entity_poly.pdbx_seq_one_letter_code
_entity_poly.pdbx_strand_id
1 'polypeptide(L)'
;MDIWDKKKRSDVMAKIRSKDTKPEWIVRRYLYSRGYRYRKNVKGLPGTPDIVLRKYGIVIFIHGCFWHGHEVDGHIPHSNVDFWRKKIERNKQRDEHNKEALKKMGWKVMTVWECQLKSAVREKTLLEVEYWINHSYLERFKQKPFRIYDVEGASLPIVAEGYMKYGKPE
;
A
#
# COMPACT_ATOMS: atom_id res chain seq x y z
N MET A 1 4.36 -33.58 -17.08
CA MET A 1 5.72 -33.45 -17.66
C MET A 1 6.10 -31.98 -17.60
N ASP A 2 7.34 -31.65 -17.22
CA ASP A 2 7.81 -30.26 -17.21
C ASP A 2 8.06 -29.78 -18.64
N ILE A 3 7.69 -28.54 -18.95
CA ILE A 3 7.83 -27.96 -20.30
C ILE A 3 9.30 -27.68 -20.60
N TRP A 4 10.13 -27.50 -19.56
CA TRP A 4 11.55 -27.16 -19.69
C TRP A 4 12.46 -28.25 -19.13
N ASP A 5 13.61 -28.41 -19.78
CA ASP A 5 14.72 -29.18 -19.24
C ASP A 5 15.26 -28.54 -17.94
N LYS A 6 15.85 -29.36 -17.06
CA LYS A 6 16.32 -28.98 -15.72
C LYS A 6 17.28 -27.79 -15.76
N LYS A 7 18.21 -27.76 -16.73
CA LYS A 7 19.16 -26.65 -16.91
C LYS A 7 18.43 -25.35 -17.26
N LYS A 8 17.53 -25.42 -18.25
CA LYS A 8 16.72 -24.28 -18.68
C LYS A 8 15.80 -23.75 -17.57
N ARG A 9 15.23 -24.64 -16.75
CA ARG A 9 14.41 -24.24 -15.58
C ARG A 9 15.26 -23.54 -14.51
N SER A 10 16.46 -24.03 -14.24
CA SER A 10 17.39 -23.39 -13.32
C SER A 10 17.75 -21.98 -13.79
N ASP A 11 18.09 -21.81 -15.07
CA ASP A 11 18.43 -20.52 -15.67
C ASP A 11 17.26 -19.52 -15.61
N VAL A 12 16.03 -19.97 -15.87
CA VAL A 12 14.85 -19.10 -15.78
C VAL A 12 14.60 -18.69 -14.33
N MET A 13 14.66 -19.62 -13.38
CA MET A 13 14.47 -19.33 -11.96
C MET A 13 15.52 -18.34 -11.43
N ALA A 14 16.78 -18.44 -11.89
CA ALA A 14 17.84 -17.51 -11.52
C ALA A 14 17.60 -16.07 -12.02
N LYS A 15 16.82 -15.88 -13.10
CA LYS A 15 16.48 -14.56 -13.65
C LYS A 15 15.30 -13.90 -12.95
N ILE A 16 14.55 -14.62 -12.11
CA ILE A 16 13.39 -14.08 -11.39
C ILE A 16 13.90 -13.16 -10.28
N ARG A 17 13.69 -11.85 -10.47
CA ARG A 17 14.06 -10.83 -9.49
C ARG A 17 13.02 -10.75 -8.39
N SER A 18 13.48 -10.53 -7.16
CA SER A 18 12.62 -10.31 -5.98
C SER A 18 12.13 -8.87 -5.82
N LYS A 19 12.65 -7.92 -6.63
CA LYS A 19 12.36 -6.48 -6.54
C LYS A 19 12.43 -5.81 -7.90
N ASP A 20 11.80 -4.66 -8.02
CA ASP A 20 11.73 -3.85 -9.24
C ASP A 20 11.20 -4.69 -10.43
N THR A 21 10.19 -5.51 -10.15
CA THR A 21 9.51 -6.31 -11.17
C THR A 21 8.70 -5.41 -12.12
N LYS A 22 8.36 -5.93 -13.30
CA LYS A 22 7.51 -5.22 -14.28
C LYS A 22 6.18 -4.69 -13.67
N PRO A 23 5.39 -5.50 -12.92
CA PRO A 23 4.16 -5.01 -12.30
C PRO A 23 4.42 -3.87 -11.31
N GLU A 24 5.47 -3.97 -10.48
CA GLU A 24 5.85 -2.87 -9.59
C GLU A 24 6.18 -1.59 -10.34
N TRP A 25 6.92 -1.70 -11.45
CA TRP A 25 7.31 -0.54 -12.24
C TRP A 25 6.11 0.16 -12.86
N ILE A 26 5.10 -0.59 -13.33
CA ILE A 26 3.86 -0.04 -13.90
C ILE A 26 3.13 0.82 -12.87
N VAL A 27 2.86 0.27 -11.68
CA VAL A 27 2.14 1.00 -10.62
C VAL A 27 2.94 2.22 -10.17
N ARG A 28 4.25 2.08 -9.99
CA ARG A 28 5.14 3.18 -9.60
C ARG A 28 5.13 4.33 -10.61
N ARG A 29 5.27 4.01 -11.90
CA ARG A 29 5.27 5.02 -12.97
C ARG A 29 3.92 5.75 -13.01
N TYR A 30 2.82 5.03 -12.88
CA TYR A 30 1.49 5.62 -12.82
C TYR A 30 1.34 6.60 -11.65
N LEU A 31 1.63 6.13 -10.43
CA LEU A 31 1.53 6.97 -9.22
C LEU A 31 2.42 8.21 -9.31
N TYR A 32 3.65 8.07 -9.81
CA TYR A 32 4.55 9.20 -10.01
C TYR A 32 4.00 10.20 -11.02
N SER A 33 3.46 9.72 -12.16
CA SER A 33 2.86 10.60 -13.19
C SER A 33 1.65 11.38 -12.71
N ARG A 34 0.93 10.84 -11.72
CA ARG A 34 -0.21 11.49 -11.04
C ARG A 34 0.22 12.40 -9.87
N GLY A 35 1.53 12.52 -9.61
CA GLY A 35 2.07 13.38 -8.55
C GLY A 35 2.12 12.76 -7.15
N TYR A 36 1.81 11.47 -6.99
CA TYR A 36 1.93 10.79 -5.70
C TYR A 36 3.39 10.56 -5.33
N ARG A 37 3.76 10.98 -4.12
CA ARG A 37 5.09 10.70 -3.54
C ARG A 37 5.01 9.47 -2.66
N TYR A 38 5.83 8.46 -2.97
CA TYR A 38 5.90 7.20 -2.25
C TYR A 38 7.35 6.86 -1.87
N ARG A 39 7.50 5.98 -0.86
CA ARG A 39 8.75 5.27 -0.59
C ARG A 39 8.60 3.82 -1.05
N LYS A 40 9.70 3.24 -1.54
CA LYS A 40 9.77 1.82 -1.92
C LYS A 40 10.65 1.03 -0.95
N ASN A 41 10.42 -0.27 -0.84
CA ASN A 41 11.26 -1.21 -0.08
C ASN A 41 11.49 -0.76 1.38
N VAL A 42 10.43 -0.38 2.08
CA VAL A 42 10.53 0.12 3.45
C VAL A 42 10.73 -1.06 4.40
N LYS A 43 12.00 -1.37 4.71
CA LYS A 43 12.38 -2.48 5.60
C LYS A 43 11.89 -2.33 7.05
N GLY A 44 11.53 -1.12 7.47
CA GLY A 44 11.00 -0.85 8.81
C GLY A 44 9.53 -1.22 9.00
N LEU A 45 8.87 -1.79 7.99
CA LEU A 45 7.48 -2.20 8.04
C LEU A 45 7.35 -3.72 7.81
N PRO A 46 6.41 -4.39 8.49
CA PRO A 46 6.12 -5.81 8.28
C PRO A 46 5.92 -6.13 6.80
N GLY A 47 6.56 -7.19 6.31
CA GLY A 47 6.46 -7.63 4.92
C GLY A 47 7.23 -6.80 3.89
N THR A 48 7.99 -5.77 4.29
CA THR A 48 8.72 -4.85 3.38
C THR A 48 7.88 -4.42 2.18
N PRO A 49 6.88 -3.55 2.38
CA PRO A 49 5.93 -3.24 1.33
C PRO A 49 6.59 -2.58 0.10
N ASP A 50 6.02 -2.86 -1.07
CA ASP A 50 6.53 -2.36 -2.35
C ASP A 50 6.41 -0.85 -2.46
N ILE A 51 5.25 -0.31 -2.04
CA ILE A 51 4.93 1.11 -2.13
C ILE A 51 4.30 1.56 -0.82
N VAL A 52 4.86 2.62 -0.23
CA VAL A 52 4.36 3.24 1.01
C VAL A 52 4.07 4.71 0.77
N LEU A 53 2.81 5.07 0.93
CA LEU A 53 2.26 6.41 0.77
C LEU A 53 2.05 7.04 2.17
N ARG A 54 3.12 7.55 2.78
CA ARG A 54 3.12 8.07 4.16
C ARG A 54 2.09 9.19 4.38
N LYS A 55 1.95 10.12 3.43
CA LYS A 55 0.96 11.21 3.48
C LYS A 55 -0.47 10.68 3.62
N TYR A 56 -0.74 9.55 2.99
CA TYR A 56 -2.07 8.95 2.91
C TYR A 56 -2.30 7.91 4.02
N GLY A 57 -1.24 7.46 4.72
CA GLY A 57 -1.33 6.35 5.67
C GLY A 57 -1.61 5.02 4.98
N ILE A 58 -1.15 4.87 3.72
CA ILE A 58 -1.45 3.73 2.86
C ILE A 58 -0.20 2.93 2.53
N VAL A 59 -0.35 1.62 2.52
CA VAL A 59 0.65 0.65 2.08
C VAL A 59 0.06 -0.19 0.95
N ILE A 60 0.84 -0.38 -0.12
CA ILE A 60 0.44 -1.17 -1.29
C ILE A 60 1.43 -2.31 -1.45
N PHE A 61 0.90 -3.54 -1.52
CA PHE A 61 1.61 -4.74 -1.92
C PHE A 61 1.26 -5.11 -3.35
N ILE A 62 2.27 -5.45 -4.15
CA ILE A 62 2.13 -5.92 -5.52
C ILE A 62 2.48 -7.40 -5.55
N HIS A 63 1.46 -8.25 -5.56
CA HIS A 63 1.63 -9.69 -5.50
C HIS A 63 1.63 -10.33 -6.89
N GLY A 64 2.67 -11.15 -7.14
CA GLY A 64 2.66 -12.06 -8.29
C GLY A 64 1.62 -13.17 -8.08
N CYS A 65 0.75 -13.39 -9.06
CA CYS A 65 -0.36 -14.34 -8.94
C CYS A 65 0.11 -15.77 -8.65
N PHE A 66 1.23 -16.17 -9.24
CA PHE A 66 1.83 -17.49 -9.04
C PHE A 66 2.38 -17.69 -7.61
N TRP A 67 3.12 -16.73 -7.08
CA TRP A 67 3.86 -16.89 -5.81
C TRP A 67 2.98 -16.81 -4.57
N HIS A 68 1.89 -16.05 -4.67
CA HIS A 68 0.92 -15.84 -3.60
C HIS A 68 -0.39 -16.62 -3.83
N GLY A 69 -0.46 -17.42 -4.91
CA GLY A 69 -1.57 -18.33 -5.19
C GLY A 69 -2.92 -17.62 -5.36
N HIS A 70 -2.98 -16.67 -6.28
CA HIS A 70 -4.23 -15.99 -6.64
C HIS A 70 -5.21 -17.00 -7.25
N GLU A 71 -6.50 -16.94 -6.91
CA GLU A 71 -7.48 -17.91 -7.38
C GLU A 71 -7.67 -17.89 -8.90
N VAL A 72 -7.49 -16.72 -9.53
CA VAL A 72 -7.72 -16.52 -10.96
C VAL A 72 -6.57 -17.07 -11.83
N ASP A 73 -5.32 -16.79 -11.46
CA ASP A 73 -4.13 -17.01 -12.31
C ASP A 73 -3.01 -17.80 -11.59
N GLY A 74 -3.26 -18.29 -10.37
CA GLY A 74 -2.30 -19.01 -9.54
C GLY A 74 -2.19 -20.48 -9.92
N HIS A 75 -1.62 -20.77 -11.09
CA HIS A 75 -1.42 -22.16 -11.52
C HIS A 75 -0.32 -22.86 -10.72
N ILE A 76 -0.65 -23.98 -10.08
CA ILE A 76 0.34 -24.84 -9.43
C ILE A 76 1.03 -25.71 -10.50
N PRO A 77 2.37 -25.74 -10.58
CA PRO A 77 3.05 -26.58 -11.54
C PRO A 77 2.75 -28.07 -11.29
N HIS A 78 2.54 -28.85 -12.35
CA HIS A 78 2.35 -30.31 -12.25
C HIS A 78 3.56 -31.04 -11.65
N SER A 79 4.74 -30.43 -11.68
CA SER A 79 5.97 -30.94 -11.04
C SER A 79 6.07 -30.47 -9.58
N ASN A 80 6.40 -31.36 -8.63
CA ASN A 80 6.62 -31.04 -7.21
C ASN A 80 5.42 -30.33 -6.56
N VAL A 81 4.20 -30.82 -6.83
CA VAL A 81 2.94 -30.22 -6.38
C VAL A 81 2.92 -29.97 -4.88
N ASP A 82 3.31 -30.96 -4.05
CA ASP A 82 3.28 -30.84 -2.60
C ASP A 82 4.23 -29.75 -2.07
N PHE A 83 5.41 -29.62 -2.68
CA PHE A 83 6.35 -28.56 -2.36
C PHE A 83 5.77 -27.19 -2.68
N TRP A 84 5.18 -27.02 -3.87
CA TRP A 84 4.59 -25.75 -4.30
C TRP A 84 3.36 -25.39 -3.47
N ARG A 85 2.48 -26.35 -3.18
CA ARG A 85 1.31 -26.16 -2.32
C ARG A 85 1.73 -25.68 -0.93
N LYS A 86 2.66 -26.38 -0.27
CA LYS A 86 3.19 -25.99 1.05
C LYS A 86 3.93 -24.65 1.02
N LYS A 87 4.57 -24.29 -0.10
CA LYS A 87 5.28 -23.00 -0.25
C LYS A 87 4.32 -21.83 -0.42
N ILE A 88 3.31 -21.98 -1.28
CA ILE A 88 2.28 -20.97 -1.52
C ILE A 88 1.48 -20.74 -0.24
N GLU A 89 1.09 -21.81 0.46
CA GLU A 89 0.35 -21.72 1.71
C GLU A 89 1.12 -20.93 2.78
N ARG A 90 2.43 -21.22 2.96
CA ARG A 90 3.29 -20.46 3.87
C ARG A 90 3.43 -18.99 3.47
N ASN A 91 3.43 -18.68 2.17
CA ASN A 91 3.46 -17.30 1.71
C ASN A 91 2.15 -16.58 2.05
N LYS A 92 0.99 -17.19 1.79
CA LYS A 92 -0.34 -16.65 2.15
C LYS A 92 -0.45 -16.35 3.65
N GLN A 93 -0.02 -17.30 4.49
CA GLN A 93 -0.03 -17.13 5.95
C GLN A 93 0.86 -15.96 6.38
N ARG A 94 2.06 -15.84 5.78
CA ARG A 94 2.95 -14.70 6.04
C ARG A 94 2.34 -13.38 5.59
N ASP A 95 1.69 -13.35 4.43
CA ASP A 95 1.05 -12.13 3.91
C ASP A 95 -0.07 -11.67 4.83
N GLU A 96 -0.90 -12.60 5.33
CA GLU A 96 -1.98 -12.25 6.26
C GLU A 96 -1.42 -11.71 7.58
N HIS A 97 -0.40 -12.36 8.14
CA HIS A 97 0.27 -11.86 9.34
C HIS A 97 0.84 -10.44 9.15
N ASN A 98 1.48 -10.17 8.01
CA ASN A 98 2.00 -8.84 7.69
C ASN A 98 0.88 -7.80 7.52
N LYS A 99 -0.22 -8.18 6.87
CA LYS A 99 -1.40 -7.30 6.70
C LYS A 99 -2.01 -6.94 8.05
N GLU A 100 -2.17 -7.91 8.95
CA GLU A 100 -2.67 -7.68 10.30
C GLU A 100 -1.74 -6.76 11.10
N ALA A 101 -0.43 -7.02 11.07
CA ALA A 101 0.55 -6.19 11.77
C ALA A 101 0.51 -4.73 11.27
N LEU A 102 0.40 -4.52 9.97
CA LEU A 102 0.28 -3.18 9.37
C LEU A 102 -1.04 -2.49 9.75
N LYS A 103 -2.16 -3.22 9.75
CA LYS A 103 -3.46 -2.69 10.20
C LYS A 103 -3.40 -2.27 11.67
N LYS A 104 -2.78 -3.08 12.54
CA LYS A 104 -2.58 -2.75 13.97
C LYS A 104 -1.73 -1.49 14.17
N MET A 105 -0.77 -1.24 13.28
CA MET A 105 0.03 -0.01 13.24
C MET A 105 -0.73 1.20 12.66
N GLY A 106 -2.00 1.06 12.29
CA GLY A 106 -2.84 2.12 11.74
C GLY A 106 -2.67 2.37 10.24
N TRP A 107 -2.01 1.46 9.51
CA TRP A 107 -1.87 1.57 8.06
C TRP A 107 -3.05 0.94 7.34
N LYS A 108 -3.55 1.62 6.30
CA LYS A 108 -4.46 1.01 5.33
C LYS A 108 -3.66 0.20 4.32
N VAL A 109 -3.99 -1.09 4.21
CA VAL A 109 -3.25 -2.02 3.33
C VAL A 109 -4.09 -2.35 2.10
N MET A 110 -3.49 -2.21 0.92
CA MET A 110 -4.07 -2.61 -0.36
C MET A 110 -3.17 -3.62 -1.06
N THR A 111 -3.77 -4.62 -1.68
CA THR A 111 -3.05 -5.62 -2.47
C THR A 111 -3.46 -5.46 -3.94
N VAL A 112 -2.48 -5.32 -4.82
CA VAL A 112 -2.66 -5.28 -6.27
C VAL A 112 -2.02 -6.53 -6.86
N TRP A 113 -2.78 -7.28 -7.65
CA TRP A 113 -2.29 -8.51 -8.25
C TRP A 113 -1.70 -8.26 -9.63
N GLU A 114 -0.69 -9.05 -10.00
CA GLU A 114 -0.05 -8.98 -11.32
C GLU A 114 -1.05 -9.14 -12.47
N CYS A 115 -2.05 -10.01 -12.33
CA CYS A 115 -3.09 -10.22 -13.34
C CYS A 115 -3.93 -8.96 -13.61
N GLN A 116 -4.14 -8.12 -12.58
CA GLN A 116 -4.85 -6.85 -12.69
C GLN A 116 -4.01 -5.76 -13.39
N LEU A 117 -2.71 -6.01 -13.59
CA LEU A 117 -1.80 -5.10 -14.28
C LEU A 117 -1.50 -5.53 -15.73
N LYS A 118 -2.18 -6.56 -16.23
CA LYS A 118 -2.18 -6.95 -17.65
C LYS A 118 -2.83 -5.85 -18.49
N SER A 119 -2.38 -5.68 -19.73
CA SER A 119 -2.78 -4.55 -20.61
C SER A 119 -4.30 -4.35 -20.71
N ALA A 120 -5.08 -5.42 -20.77
CA ALA A 120 -6.53 -5.36 -20.91
C ALA A 120 -7.28 -4.71 -19.73
N VAL A 121 -6.76 -4.84 -18.50
CA VAL A 121 -7.44 -4.41 -17.27
C VAL A 121 -6.68 -3.34 -16.48
N ARG A 122 -5.41 -3.11 -16.85
CA ARG A 122 -4.48 -2.22 -16.16
C ARG A 122 -5.03 -0.84 -15.90
N GLU A 123 -5.64 -0.20 -16.90
CA GLU A 123 -6.11 1.18 -16.77
C GLU A 123 -7.20 1.30 -15.71
N LYS A 124 -8.21 0.41 -15.77
CA LYS A 124 -9.28 0.35 -14.78
C LYS A 124 -8.73 0.13 -13.37
N THR A 125 -7.84 -0.84 -13.19
CA THR A 125 -7.23 -1.12 -11.89
C THR A 125 -6.45 0.09 -11.36
N LEU A 126 -5.68 0.78 -12.21
CA LEU A 126 -4.91 1.96 -11.77
C LEU A 126 -5.83 3.12 -11.35
N LEU A 127 -6.96 3.33 -12.04
CA LEU A 127 -7.98 4.29 -11.64
C LEU A 127 -8.64 3.92 -10.31
N GLU A 128 -8.94 2.64 -10.09
CA GLU A 128 -9.48 2.15 -8.81
C GLU A 128 -8.50 2.37 -7.66
N VAL A 129 -7.19 2.13 -7.90
CA VAL A 129 -6.13 2.40 -6.92
C VAL A 129 -6.09 3.89 -6.57
N GLU A 130 -6.14 4.76 -7.58
CA GLU A 130 -6.15 6.22 -7.38
C GLU A 130 -7.38 6.67 -6.60
N TYR A 131 -8.57 6.19 -6.99
CA TYR A 131 -9.82 6.46 -6.29
C TYR A 131 -9.72 6.05 -4.82
N TRP A 132 -9.24 4.83 -4.56
CA TRP A 132 -9.15 4.31 -3.19
C TRP A 132 -8.15 5.11 -2.34
N ILE A 133 -7.03 5.54 -2.91
CA ILE A 133 -6.06 6.42 -2.22
C ILE A 133 -6.72 7.75 -1.82
N ASN A 134 -7.42 8.39 -2.76
CA ASN A 134 -8.04 9.69 -2.54
C ASN A 134 -9.24 9.59 -1.58
N HIS A 135 -10.10 8.58 -1.76
CA HIS A 135 -11.21 8.31 -0.87
C HIS A 135 -10.71 8.04 0.56
N SER A 136 -9.70 7.17 0.70
CA SER A 136 -9.10 6.86 2.01
C SER A 136 -8.47 8.08 2.70
N TYR A 137 -7.93 9.02 1.93
CA TYR A 137 -7.42 10.29 2.42
C TYR A 137 -8.58 11.15 2.92
N LEU A 138 -9.58 11.42 2.09
CA LEU A 138 -10.71 12.28 2.44
C LEU A 138 -11.47 11.79 3.67
N GLU A 139 -11.71 10.49 3.78
CA GLU A 139 -12.35 9.90 4.97
C GLU A 139 -11.57 10.18 6.25
N ARG A 140 -10.23 10.23 6.19
CA ARG A 140 -9.40 10.58 7.34
C ARG A 140 -9.56 12.06 7.75
N PHE A 141 -9.84 12.96 6.82
CA PHE A 141 -10.03 14.39 7.10
C PHE A 141 -11.45 14.76 7.51
N LYS A 142 -12.45 13.96 7.14
CA LYS A 142 -13.85 14.17 7.58
C LYS A 142 -14.03 14.06 9.10
N GLN A 143 -13.12 13.37 9.81
CA GLN A 143 -13.29 13.00 11.21
C GLN A 143 -12.64 13.95 12.25
N LYS A 144 -12.49 15.24 11.97
CA LYS A 144 -12.28 16.19 13.09
C LYS A 144 -13.61 16.85 13.43
N PRO A 145 -14.41 16.30 14.37
CA PRO A 145 -15.44 17.11 14.98
C PRO A 145 -14.77 18.36 15.53
N PHE A 146 -15.38 19.51 15.29
CA PHE A 146 -15.00 20.74 15.95
C PHE A 146 -14.98 20.45 17.46
N ARG A 147 -13.83 20.69 18.13
CA ARG A 147 -13.81 20.66 19.59
C ARG A 147 -14.68 21.83 20.04
N ILE A 148 -15.93 21.54 20.42
CA ILE A 148 -16.69 22.45 21.26
C ILE A 148 -15.90 22.48 22.57
N TYR A 149 -15.21 23.59 22.83
CA TYR A 149 -14.69 23.83 24.16
C TYR A 149 -15.92 24.06 25.03
N ASP A 150 -16.22 23.15 25.96
CA ASP A 150 -17.25 23.38 26.96
C ASP A 150 -16.83 24.63 27.75
N VAL A 151 -17.50 25.75 27.48
CA VAL A 151 -17.39 26.97 28.29
C VAL A 151 -18.33 26.80 29.48
N GLU A 152 -18.14 25.75 30.27
CA GLU A 152 -18.79 25.62 31.56
C GLU A 152 -17.75 25.90 32.65
N GLY A 153 -17.81 27.12 33.18
CA GLY A 153 -17.20 27.47 34.48
C GLY A 153 -15.77 27.98 34.48
N ALA A 154 -15.02 27.96 33.36
CA ALA A 154 -13.73 28.62 33.27
C ALA A 154 -13.86 29.93 32.49
N SER A 155 -13.63 31.06 33.17
CA SER A 155 -13.15 32.25 32.46
C SER A 155 -11.95 31.80 31.62
N LEU A 156 -12.12 31.77 30.30
CA LEU A 156 -10.96 31.71 29.42
C LEU A 156 -10.08 32.87 29.87
N PRO A 157 -8.79 32.66 30.22
CA PRO A 157 -7.87 33.78 30.22
C PRO A 157 -7.83 34.22 28.76
N ILE A 158 -8.69 35.17 28.43
CA ILE A 158 -8.50 36.00 27.27
C ILE A 158 -7.15 36.61 27.58
N VAL A 159 -6.10 36.11 26.94
CA VAL A 159 -4.88 36.89 26.74
C VAL A 159 -5.30 37.98 25.75
N ALA A 160 -6.16 38.87 26.23
CA ALA A 160 -6.29 40.20 25.72
C ALA A 160 -4.98 40.81 26.19
N GLU A 161 -4.04 40.97 25.25
CA GLU A 161 -3.21 42.14 25.36
C GLU A 161 -4.17 43.30 25.66
N GLY A 162 -4.00 43.90 26.84
CA GLY A 162 -4.90 44.95 27.31
C GLY A 162 -5.02 45.99 26.21
N TYR A 163 -6.24 46.41 25.90
CA TYR A 163 -6.53 47.42 24.87
C TYR A 163 -5.52 48.56 24.95
N MET A 164 -4.52 48.57 24.06
CA MET A 164 -3.64 49.72 23.88
C MET A 164 -4.51 50.80 23.25
N LYS A 165 -4.92 51.78 24.06
CA LYS A 165 -5.44 53.04 23.54
C LYS A 165 -4.29 53.73 22.82
N TYR A 166 -4.29 53.66 21.49
CA TYR A 166 -3.50 54.57 20.67
C TYR A 166 -4.07 55.98 20.88
N GLY A 167 -3.51 56.71 21.84
CA GLY A 167 -3.70 58.15 21.94
C GLY A 167 -3.06 58.79 20.70
N LYS A 168 -3.84 59.58 19.96
CA LYS A 168 -3.27 60.48 18.96
C LYS A 168 -2.39 61.50 19.69
N PRO A 169 -1.11 61.69 19.33
CA PRO A 169 -0.35 62.83 19.80
C PRO A 169 -0.95 64.11 19.18
N GLU A 170 -1.08 65.14 20.02
CA GLU A 170 -1.46 66.50 19.65
C GLU A 170 -0.45 67.15 18.71
#